data_AF-A0A522VX39-F1
#
_entry.id   AF-A0A522VX39-F1
#
_cell.length_a   1.000
_cell.length_b   1.000
_cell.length_c   1.000
_cell.angle_alpha   90.00
_cell.angle_beta   90.00
_cell.angle_gamma   90.00
#
_symmetry.space_group_name_H-M   'P 1'
#
loop_
_entity.id
_entity.type
_entity.pdbx_description
1 polymer ?
#
loop_
_entity_poly.entity_id
_entity_poly.type
_entity_poly.pdbx_seq_one_letter_code
_entity_poly.pdbx_strand_id
1 'polypeptide(L)'
;MREVLAALFRHAETRPAAEAISAVQDGRRVVLDYAGLAARVSSFAASLEGAPARVGLYLPRGIDFVAADLALALLGRWVVPLPDFFSEGQLRHIAADSGIEALISAPPLAEAATAFGLPVIVPVAGPAGPRRPSGGSGRIIYTSGTTGRPKGVLLGEDQVAASVAALAEAAGAGPADRTLSVLPFALLLEQLAGLYVPILAGASIHLADRPDHLPMAALETGATTTVLVPELLAGWVRFLKASNSRAPETLRFVAVGGATVPPALADEAWALGIPVHEGYGLSECCSVVAVNRPGERVAGTVGRPLPGLSVTLDAGEIVVSGPTVMQGYLNGASAGGIWHTGDLGRFDEAGRLVVLGRKDDLIVTSTGRNIHPEWVEPLLKADPRIARTALVPGDSHPIAVVVPSPGVEAWFAAAGEAALLDLAHALTAECPDYARPGRVVVIDAGQAAAASLFTPDGRPRRRAITAHIARSLP
;
A
#
# COMPACT_ATOMS: atom_id res chain seq x y z
N MET A 1 -1.86 -6.42 -17.99
CA MET A 1 -0.76 -7.42 -17.81
C MET A 1 0.00 -7.79 -19.08
N ARG A 2 -0.59 -7.62 -20.27
CA ARG A 2 0.03 -8.03 -21.54
C ARG A 2 1.47 -7.50 -21.76
N GLU A 3 1.71 -6.23 -21.44
CA GLU A 3 3.03 -5.61 -21.63
C GLU A 3 4.09 -6.18 -20.69
N VAL A 4 3.73 -6.42 -19.42
CA VAL A 4 4.59 -7.05 -18.42
C VAL A 4 4.97 -8.47 -18.85
N LEU A 5 3.98 -9.25 -19.31
CA LEU A 5 4.21 -10.61 -19.81
C LEU A 5 5.07 -10.61 -21.08
N ALA A 6 4.79 -9.69 -22.02
CA ALA A 6 5.60 -9.55 -23.22
C ALA A 6 7.05 -9.16 -22.87
N ALA A 7 7.26 -8.29 -21.88
CA ALA A 7 8.59 -7.94 -21.40
C ALA A 7 9.29 -9.14 -20.76
N LEU A 8 8.62 -9.90 -19.90
CA LEU A 8 9.15 -11.14 -19.31
C LEU A 8 9.69 -12.09 -20.39
N PHE A 9 8.90 -12.40 -21.41
CA PHE A 9 9.34 -13.30 -22.48
C PHE A 9 10.43 -12.71 -23.36
N ARG A 10 10.39 -11.41 -23.67
CA ARG A 10 11.51 -10.73 -24.37
C ARG A 10 12.81 -10.79 -23.58
N HIS A 11 12.75 -10.57 -22.26
CA HIS A 11 13.94 -10.65 -21.40
C HIS A 11 14.45 -12.09 -21.30
N ALA A 12 13.56 -13.08 -21.28
CA ALA A 12 13.93 -14.49 -21.34
C ALA A 12 14.64 -14.88 -22.66
N GLU A 13 14.28 -14.24 -23.77
CA GLU A 13 14.94 -14.46 -25.07
C GLU A 13 16.28 -13.70 -25.19
N THR A 14 16.31 -12.45 -24.74
CA THR A 14 17.46 -11.53 -24.98
C THR A 14 18.51 -11.56 -23.87
N ARG A 15 18.12 -11.88 -22.63
CA ARG A 15 18.98 -11.94 -21.44
C ARG A 15 18.59 -13.14 -20.55
N PRO A 16 18.57 -14.37 -21.09
CA PRO A 16 18.02 -15.55 -20.41
C PRO A 16 18.60 -15.80 -19.02
N ALA A 17 19.91 -15.60 -18.86
CA ALA A 17 20.67 -15.87 -17.63
C ALA A 17 20.75 -14.67 -16.66
N ALA A 18 20.12 -13.53 -16.98
CA ALA A 18 20.05 -12.42 -16.04
C ALA A 18 19.06 -12.77 -14.91
N GLU A 19 19.45 -12.48 -13.66
CA GLU A 19 18.59 -12.71 -12.50
C GLU A 19 17.27 -11.94 -12.64
N ALA A 20 16.15 -12.65 -12.55
CA ALA A 20 14.81 -12.05 -12.59
C ALA A 20 14.21 -11.94 -11.20
N ILE A 21 14.24 -13.02 -10.42
CA ILE A 21 13.65 -13.07 -9.10
C ILE A 21 14.42 -14.00 -8.16
N SER A 22 14.58 -13.60 -6.91
CA SER A 22 15.11 -14.46 -5.86
C SER A 22 14.34 -14.33 -4.55
N ALA A 23 14.39 -15.36 -3.72
CA ALA A 23 13.78 -15.41 -2.40
C ALA A 23 14.62 -16.28 -1.46
N VAL A 24 14.42 -16.14 -0.15
CA VAL A 24 14.95 -17.10 0.82
C VAL A 24 13.89 -18.17 1.10
N GLN A 25 14.21 -19.43 0.84
CA GLN A 25 13.37 -20.59 1.11
C GLN A 25 14.17 -21.62 1.90
N ASP A 26 13.66 -22.04 3.05
CA ASP A 26 14.31 -22.98 3.97
C ASP A 26 15.78 -22.61 4.30
N GLY A 27 16.01 -21.31 4.53
CA GLY A 27 17.34 -20.76 4.84
C GLY A 27 18.31 -20.70 3.65
N ARG A 28 17.85 -20.96 2.42
CA ARG A 28 18.66 -20.90 1.21
C ARG A 28 18.11 -19.88 0.22
N ARG A 29 19.00 -19.14 -0.44
CA ARG A 29 18.62 -18.25 -1.55
C ARG A 29 18.27 -19.10 -2.77
N VAL A 30 17.02 -19.03 -3.21
CA VAL A 30 16.54 -19.58 -4.47
C VAL A 30 16.49 -18.46 -5.48
N VAL A 31 17.03 -18.69 -6.68
CA VAL A 31 17.12 -17.69 -7.75
C VAL A 31 16.55 -18.29 -9.03
N LEU A 32 15.68 -17.54 -9.70
CA LEU A 32 15.31 -17.76 -11.09
C LEU A 32 15.84 -16.61 -11.94
N ASP A 33 16.54 -16.97 -13.01
CA ASP A 33 16.84 -16.06 -14.11
C ASP A 33 15.56 -15.82 -14.96
N TYR A 34 15.66 -14.95 -15.96
CA TYR A 34 14.51 -14.64 -16.82
C TYR A 34 14.00 -15.87 -17.59
N ALA A 35 14.90 -16.75 -18.04
CA ALA A 35 14.51 -18.01 -18.68
C ALA A 35 13.74 -18.92 -17.70
N GLY A 36 14.23 -19.08 -16.48
CA GLY A 36 13.62 -19.87 -15.43
C GLY A 36 12.28 -19.32 -14.97
N LEU A 37 12.14 -18.00 -14.79
CA LEU A 37 10.87 -17.37 -14.44
C LEU A 37 9.83 -17.53 -15.56
N ALA A 38 10.21 -17.29 -16.82
CA ALA A 38 9.32 -17.47 -17.97
C ALA A 38 8.88 -18.94 -18.14
N ALA A 39 9.78 -19.90 -17.91
CA ALA A 39 9.47 -21.33 -17.91
C ALA A 39 8.51 -21.70 -16.77
N ARG A 40 8.76 -21.20 -15.54
CA ARG A 40 7.88 -21.43 -14.38
C ARG A 40 6.47 -20.89 -14.62
N VAL A 41 6.37 -19.67 -15.15
CA VAL A 41 5.09 -19.03 -15.53
C VAL A 41 4.37 -19.84 -16.60
N SER A 42 5.07 -20.28 -17.65
CA SER A 42 4.47 -21.09 -18.74
C SER A 42 4.01 -22.46 -18.26
N SER A 43 4.77 -23.07 -17.35
CA SER A 43 4.43 -24.32 -16.70
C SER A 43 3.20 -24.20 -15.82
N PHE A 44 3.13 -23.16 -14.98
CA PHE A 44 1.95 -22.91 -14.15
C PHE A 44 0.73 -22.65 -15.02
N ALA A 45 0.88 -21.88 -16.10
CA ALA A 45 -0.21 -21.65 -17.05
C ALA A 45 -0.71 -22.96 -17.67
N ALA A 46 0.18 -23.91 -18.02
CA ALA A 46 -0.23 -25.23 -18.49
C ALA A 46 -1.02 -26.02 -17.43
N SER A 47 -0.56 -26.00 -16.16
CA SER A 47 -1.27 -26.68 -15.07
C SER A 47 -2.61 -26.03 -14.70
N LEU A 48 -2.79 -24.75 -15.04
CA LEU A 48 -3.96 -23.94 -14.69
C LEU A 48 -4.91 -23.70 -15.88
N GLU A 49 -4.75 -24.40 -17.02
CA GLU A 49 -5.62 -24.20 -18.19
C GLU A 49 -7.11 -24.34 -17.87
N GLY A 50 -7.45 -25.32 -17.01
CA GLY A 50 -8.81 -25.57 -16.52
C GLY A 50 -9.30 -24.64 -15.41
N ALA A 51 -8.48 -23.67 -14.96
CA ALA A 51 -8.89 -22.72 -13.93
C ALA A 51 -10.08 -21.86 -14.44
N PRO A 52 -11.05 -21.53 -13.57
CA PRO A 52 -12.23 -20.75 -13.95
C PRO A 52 -11.87 -19.30 -14.32
N ALA A 53 -12.84 -18.58 -14.86
CA ALA A 53 -12.64 -17.20 -15.33
C ALA A 53 -12.22 -16.25 -14.20
N ARG A 54 -12.76 -16.43 -12.99
CA ARG A 54 -12.40 -15.70 -11.77
C ARG A 54 -11.85 -16.66 -10.72
N VAL A 55 -10.64 -16.39 -10.27
CA VAL A 55 -9.95 -17.21 -9.25
C VAL A 55 -9.43 -16.34 -8.12
N GLY A 56 -9.51 -16.87 -6.91
CA GLY A 56 -8.79 -16.29 -5.79
C GLY A 56 -7.35 -16.78 -5.77
N LEU A 57 -6.42 -15.89 -5.45
CA LEU A 57 -5.01 -16.22 -5.27
C LEU A 57 -4.68 -16.15 -3.78
N TYR A 58 -4.47 -17.32 -3.17
CA TYR A 58 -4.20 -17.48 -1.74
C TYR A 58 -2.95 -18.37 -1.56
N LEU A 59 -1.81 -17.82 -1.96
CA LEU A 59 -0.51 -18.46 -1.91
C LEU A 59 0.38 -17.78 -0.86
N PRO A 60 1.31 -18.54 -0.22
CA PRO A 60 2.37 -17.93 0.56
C PRO A 60 3.18 -16.96 -0.29
N ARG A 61 3.72 -15.94 0.35
CA ARG A 61 4.63 -15.00 -0.31
C ARG A 61 5.87 -15.76 -0.81
N GLY A 62 6.19 -15.61 -2.09
CA GLY A 62 7.32 -16.30 -2.72
C GLY A 62 7.25 -16.28 -4.24
N ILE A 63 8.24 -16.92 -4.87
CA ILE A 63 8.36 -16.98 -6.33
C ILE A 63 7.11 -17.61 -6.96
N ASP A 64 6.54 -18.63 -6.32
CA ASP A 64 5.35 -19.32 -6.83
C ASP A 64 4.09 -18.47 -6.82
N PHE A 65 3.95 -17.52 -5.88
CA PHE A 65 2.87 -16.53 -5.95
C PHE A 65 2.99 -15.70 -7.23
N VAL A 66 4.18 -15.14 -7.47
CA VAL A 66 4.45 -14.29 -8.64
C VAL A 66 4.24 -15.07 -9.94
N ALA A 67 4.74 -16.31 -9.98
CA ALA A 67 4.58 -17.17 -11.15
C ALA A 67 3.09 -17.52 -11.40
N ALA A 68 2.32 -17.81 -10.35
CA ALA A 68 0.90 -18.13 -10.48
C ALA A 68 0.06 -16.92 -10.92
N ASP A 69 0.32 -15.75 -10.37
CA ASP A 69 -0.33 -14.49 -10.78
C ASP A 69 -0.10 -14.20 -12.27
N LEU A 70 1.16 -14.28 -12.72
CA LEU A 70 1.52 -14.08 -14.14
C LEU A 70 0.95 -15.19 -15.04
N ALA A 71 0.91 -16.44 -14.59
CA ALA A 71 0.33 -17.56 -15.32
C ALA A 71 -1.19 -17.40 -15.52
N LEU A 72 -1.91 -16.97 -14.49
CA LEU A 72 -3.34 -16.65 -14.59
C LEU A 72 -3.60 -15.49 -15.55
N ALA A 73 -2.75 -14.46 -15.51
CA ALA A 73 -2.80 -13.35 -16.45
C ALA A 73 -2.52 -13.82 -17.90
N LEU A 74 -1.60 -14.77 -18.12
CA LEU A 74 -1.38 -15.37 -19.45
C LEU A 74 -2.63 -16.06 -19.98
N LEU A 75 -3.37 -16.72 -19.10
CA LEU A 75 -4.61 -17.43 -19.44
C LEU A 75 -5.82 -16.50 -19.57
N GLY A 76 -5.67 -15.19 -19.35
CA GLY A 76 -6.77 -14.23 -19.41
C GLY A 76 -7.73 -14.32 -18.23
N ARG A 77 -7.29 -14.82 -17.07
CA ARG A 77 -8.13 -14.95 -15.88
C ARG A 77 -8.20 -13.65 -15.10
N TRP A 78 -9.31 -13.47 -14.41
CA TRP A 78 -9.50 -12.43 -13.39
C TRP A 78 -9.00 -12.95 -12.05
N VAL A 79 -8.02 -12.24 -11.48
CA VAL A 79 -7.35 -12.62 -10.24
C VAL A 79 -7.89 -11.79 -9.08
N VAL A 80 -8.21 -12.46 -7.98
CA VAL A 80 -8.58 -11.84 -6.71
C VAL A 80 -7.52 -12.21 -5.68
N PRO A 81 -6.51 -11.36 -5.41
CA PRO A 81 -5.54 -11.62 -4.37
C PRO A 81 -6.22 -11.62 -3.00
N LEU A 82 -6.05 -12.68 -2.21
CA LEU A 82 -6.58 -12.76 -0.85
C LEU A 82 -5.49 -12.28 0.14
N PRO A 83 -5.69 -11.14 0.83
CA PRO A 83 -4.72 -10.62 1.79
C PRO A 83 -4.69 -11.43 3.08
N ASP A 84 -3.50 -11.91 3.46
CA ASP A 84 -3.26 -12.65 4.71
C ASP A 84 -3.47 -11.81 5.99
N PHE A 85 -3.43 -10.49 5.87
CA PHE A 85 -3.70 -9.55 6.97
C PHE A 85 -5.20 -9.26 7.18
N PHE A 86 -6.10 -9.83 6.38
CA PHE A 86 -7.54 -9.74 6.62
C PHE A 86 -8.02 -10.83 7.58
N SER A 87 -9.04 -10.51 8.37
CA SER A 87 -9.67 -11.51 9.23
C SER A 87 -10.36 -12.58 8.40
N GLU A 88 -10.57 -13.77 8.97
CA GLU A 88 -11.29 -14.86 8.32
C GLU A 88 -12.67 -14.41 7.81
N GLY A 89 -13.40 -13.59 8.59
CA GLY A 89 -14.69 -13.05 8.18
C GLY A 89 -14.59 -12.13 6.97
N GLN A 90 -13.54 -11.32 6.87
CA GLN A 90 -13.29 -10.47 5.69
C GLN A 90 -12.91 -11.30 4.47
N LEU A 91 -12.08 -12.34 4.65
CA LEU A 91 -11.70 -13.25 3.56
C LEU A 91 -12.90 -14.05 3.04
N ARG A 92 -13.78 -14.54 3.92
CA ARG A 92 -15.04 -15.19 3.51
C ARG A 92 -15.96 -14.23 2.76
N HIS A 93 -16.05 -12.97 3.21
CA HIS A 93 -16.78 -11.92 2.48
C HIS A 93 -16.21 -11.72 1.07
N ILE A 94 -14.88 -11.61 0.92
CA ILE A 94 -14.22 -11.50 -0.38
C ILE A 94 -14.55 -12.70 -1.27
N ALA A 95 -14.39 -13.92 -0.75
CA ALA A 95 -14.65 -15.14 -1.50
C ALA A 95 -16.08 -15.19 -2.05
N ALA A 96 -17.07 -14.80 -1.22
CA ALA A 96 -18.46 -14.76 -1.62
C ALA A 96 -18.79 -13.60 -2.58
N ASP A 97 -18.37 -12.38 -2.27
CA ASP A 97 -18.71 -11.16 -3.02
C ASP A 97 -18.03 -11.14 -4.40
N SER A 98 -16.80 -11.62 -4.49
CA SER A 98 -15.99 -11.58 -5.73
C SER A 98 -16.48 -12.54 -6.80
N GLY A 99 -17.24 -13.56 -6.42
CA GLY A 99 -17.67 -14.64 -7.30
C GLY A 99 -16.50 -15.47 -7.83
N ILE A 100 -15.45 -15.66 -7.03
CA ILE A 100 -14.39 -16.62 -7.36
C ILE A 100 -14.93 -18.05 -7.29
N GLU A 101 -14.52 -18.88 -8.24
CA GLU A 101 -15.02 -20.25 -8.38
C GLU A 101 -14.00 -21.29 -7.91
N ALA A 102 -12.75 -20.88 -7.71
CA ALA A 102 -11.67 -21.70 -7.17
C ALA A 102 -10.60 -20.83 -6.50
N LEU A 103 -9.80 -21.45 -5.65
CA LEU A 103 -8.63 -20.86 -5.02
C LEU A 103 -7.36 -21.52 -5.56
N ILE A 104 -6.42 -20.69 -6.03
CA ILE A 104 -5.05 -21.13 -6.27
C ILE A 104 -4.31 -21.03 -4.94
N SER A 105 -3.83 -22.17 -4.44
CA SER A 105 -3.14 -22.26 -3.15
C SER A 105 -2.08 -23.36 -3.15
N ALA A 106 -1.23 -23.37 -2.14
CA ALA A 106 -0.16 -24.34 -1.95
C ALA A 106 0.16 -24.46 -0.46
N PRO A 107 0.80 -25.56 -0.01
CA PRO A 107 1.26 -25.68 1.37
C PRO A 107 2.12 -24.47 1.81
N PRO A 108 2.00 -24.02 3.06
CA PRO A 108 1.11 -24.55 4.11
C PRO A 108 -0.33 -24.02 4.05
N LEU A 109 -0.66 -23.07 3.15
CA LEU A 109 -1.98 -22.43 3.12
C LEU A 109 -3.09 -23.28 2.48
N ALA A 110 -2.74 -24.32 1.72
CA ALA A 110 -3.72 -25.14 1.00
C ALA A 110 -4.78 -25.79 1.92
N GLU A 111 -4.41 -26.18 3.13
CA GLU A 111 -5.37 -26.73 4.10
C GLU A 111 -6.35 -25.66 4.58
N ALA A 112 -5.85 -24.50 5.00
CA ALA A 112 -6.68 -23.35 5.38
C ALA A 112 -7.57 -22.87 4.21
N ALA A 113 -7.10 -23.02 2.96
CA ALA A 113 -7.87 -22.68 1.77
C ALA A 113 -9.14 -23.55 1.61
N THR A 114 -9.15 -24.78 2.13
CA THR A 114 -10.34 -25.64 2.08
C THR A 114 -11.50 -25.11 2.93
N ALA A 115 -11.20 -24.31 3.97
CA ALA A 115 -12.21 -23.72 4.84
C ALA A 115 -13.12 -22.69 4.13
N PHE A 116 -12.73 -22.23 2.95
CA PHE A 116 -13.57 -21.36 2.11
C PHE A 116 -14.67 -22.12 1.36
N GLY A 117 -14.66 -23.47 1.37
CA GLY A 117 -15.64 -24.28 0.65
C GLY A 117 -15.53 -24.19 -0.89
N LEU A 118 -14.40 -23.71 -1.40
CA LEU A 118 -14.09 -23.60 -2.82
C LEU A 118 -13.10 -24.69 -3.24
N PRO A 119 -13.14 -25.17 -4.51
CA PRO A 119 -12.09 -26.00 -5.07
C PRO A 119 -10.70 -25.35 -4.90
N VAL A 120 -9.76 -26.10 -4.34
CA VAL A 120 -8.37 -25.67 -4.20
C VAL A 120 -7.54 -26.30 -5.32
N ILE A 121 -6.91 -25.46 -6.14
CA ILE A 121 -6.05 -25.88 -7.24
C ILE A 121 -4.61 -25.57 -6.84
N VAL A 122 -3.76 -26.60 -6.79
CA VAL A 122 -2.33 -26.44 -6.53
C VAL A 122 -1.61 -26.35 -7.88
N PRO A 123 -0.92 -25.24 -8.19
CA PRO A 123 -0.19 -25.13 -9.45
C PRO A 123 0.98 -26.10 -9.45
N VAL A 124 1.17 -26.81 -10.57
CA VAL A 124 2.19 -27.84 -10.71
C VAL A 124 3.23 -27.42 -11.74
N ALA A 125 4.49 -27.64 -11.38
CA ALA A 125 5.62 -27.40 -12.25
C ALA A 125 5.89 -28.60 -13.16
N GLY A 126 6.22 -28.34 -14.42
CA GLY A 126 6.46 -29.33 -15.45
C GLY A 126 6.98 -28.68 -16.74
N PRO A 127 7.32 -29.48 -17.75
CA PRO A 127 7.80 -28.96 -19.03
C PRO A 127 6.68 -28.23 -19.77
N ALA A 128 6.92 -26.97 -20.13
CA ALA A 128 6.03 -26.18 -20.97
C ALA A 128 6.84 -25.22 -21.85
N GLY A 129 6.42 -25.03 -23.10
CA GLY A 129 6.99 -24.03 -23.99
C GLY A 129 6.47 -22.62 -23.71
N PRO A 130 7.10 -21.58 -24.27
CA PRO A 130 6.65 -20.20 -24.12
C PRO A 130 5.23 -20.03 -24.67
N ARG A 131 4.41 -19.20 -23.99
CA ARG A 131 3.00 -18.97 -24.34
C ARG A 131 2.77 -17.50 -24.62
N ARG A 132 1.85 -17.22 -25.55
CA ARG A 132 1.36 -15.86 -25.79
C ARG A 132 0.23 -15.54 -24.81
N PRO A 133 0.15 -14.31 -24.28
CA PRO A 133 -0.99 -13.89 -23.48
C PRO A 133 -2.29 -14.00 -24.27
N SER A 134 -3.31 -14.64 -23.69
CA SER A 134 -4.66 -14.72 -24.27
C SER A 134 -5.36 -13.36 -24.34
N GLY A 135 -4.94 -12.42 -23.48
CA GLY A 135 -5.64 -11.14 -23.26
C GLY A 135 -6.88 -11.29 -22.37
N GLY A 136 -7.48 -10.17 -22.01
CA GLY A 136 -8.70 -10.14 -21.19
C GLY A 136 -8.50 -10.43 -19.70
N SER A 137 -7.25 -10.50 -19.23
CA SER A 137 -6.97 -10.63 -17.80
C SER A 137 -7.43 -9.39 -17.01
N GLY A 138 -7.72 -9.58 -15.74
CA GLY A 138 -8.18 -8.51 -14.87
C GLY A 138 -7.93 -8.80 -13.40
N ARG A 139 -8.20 -7.82 -12.56
CA ARG A 139 -7.94 -7.88 -11.13
C ARG A 139 -9.13 -7.31 -10.37
N ILE A 140 -9.53 -8.01 -9.31
CA ILE A 140 -10.49 -7.49 -8.32
C ILE A 140 -9.72 -7.22 -7.04
N ILE A 141 -9.48 -5.95 -6.74
CA ILE A 141 -8.72 -5.55 -5.56
C ILE A 141 -9.69 -5.08 -4.49
N TYR A 142 -9.70 -5.78 -3.36
CA TYR A 142 -10.54 -5.40 -2.23
C TYR A 142 -9.86 -4.34 -1.37
N THR A 143 -10.58 -3.26 -1.10
CA THR A 143 -10.18 -2.19 -0.18
C THR A 143 -11.01 -2.26 1.10
N SER A 144 -10.47 -1.82 2.24
CA SER A 144 -11.14 -1.96 3.55
C SER A 144 -12.52 -1.26 3.64
N GLY A 145 -12.81 -0.28 2.78
CA GLY A 145 -14.09 0.41 2.68
C GLY A 145 -14.44 1.26 3.92
N THR A 146 -14.98 2.46 3.73
CA THR A 146 -15.40 3.32 4.86
C THR A 146 -16.56 2.72 5.67
N THR A 147 -17.33 1.81 5.07
CA THR A 147 -18.47 1.10 5.68
C THR A 147 -18.05 -0.15 6.48
N GLY A 148 -16.74 -0.47 6.51
CA GLY A 148 -16.19 -1.63 7.21
C GLY A 148 -16.35 -2.97 6.49
N ARG A 149 -17.07 -3.03 5.36
CA ARG A 149 -17.09 -4.18 4.45
C ARG A 149 -16.23 -3.89 3.22
N PRO A 150 -15.26 -4.76 2.91
CA PRO A 150 -14.40 -4.53 1.76
C PRO A 150 -15.17 -4.46 0.44
N LYS A 151 -14.76 -3.56 -0.46
CA LYS A 151 -15.35 -3.40 -1.81
C LYS A 151 -14.33 -3.80 -2.88
N GLY A 152 -14.76 -4.57 -3.86
CA GLY A 152 -13.92 -4.99 -4.99
C GLY A 152 -13.79 -3.91 -6.05
N VAL A 153 -12.57 -3.46 -6.34
CA VAL A 153 -12.25 -2.54 -7.43
C VAL A 153 -11.88 -3.32 -8.68
N LEU A 154 -12.56 -3.08 -9.80
CA LEU A 154 -12.33 -3.77 -11.07
C LEU A 154 -11.25 -3.05 -11.90
N LEU A 155 -10.12 -3.73 -12.12
CA LEU A 155 -8.99 -3.24 -12.91
C LEU A 155 -8.73 -4.20 -14.08
N GLY A 156 -8.91 -3.71 -15.31
CA GLY A 156 -8.62 -4.47 -16.51
C GLY A 156 -7.15 -4.38 -16.94
N GLU A 157 -6.83 -4.99 -18.08
CA GLU A 157 -5.47 -4.97 -18.63
C GLU A 157 -4.95 -3.56 -18.87
N ASP A 158 -5.83 -2.66 -19.33
CA ASP A 158 -5.48 -1.30 -19.74
C ASP A 158 -5.12 -0.42 -18.54
N GLN A 159 -5.90 -0.49 -17.46
CA GLN A 159 -5.59 0.23 -16.20
C GLN A 159 -4.22 -0.18 -15.66
N VAL A 160 -3.97 -1.48 -15.63
CA VAL A 160 -2.70 -2.02 -15.11
C VAL A 160 -1.54 -1.67 -16.03
N ALA A 161 -1.71 -1.79 -17.35
CA ALA A 161 -0.66 -1.43 -18.32
C ALA A 161 -0.29 0.05 -18.21
N ALA A 162 -1.29 0.93 -18.24
CA ALA A 162 -1.06 2.37 -18.12
C ALA A 162 -0.37 2.75 -16.80
N SER A 163 -0.81 2.17 -15.68
CA SER A 163 -0.22 2.47 -14.37
C SER A 163 1.24 1.98 -14.27
N VAL A 164 1.51 0.73 -14.70
CA VAL A 164 2.88 0.18 -14.66
C VAL A 164 3.82 0.96 -15.58
N ALA A 165 3.40 1.31 -16.79
CA ALA A 165 4.21 2.09 -17.72
C ALA A 165 4.52 3.50 -17.16
N ALA A 166 3.49 4.21 -16.69
CA ALA A 166 3.64 5.56 -16.15
C ALA A 166 4.49 5.59 -14.87
N LEU A 167 4.37 4.56 -14.02
CA LEU A 167 5.18 4.43 -12.82
C LEU A 167 6.63 4.06 -13.15
N ALA A 168 6.86 3.18 -14.13
CA ALA A 168 8.21 2.84 -14.59
C ALA A 168 8.94 4.08 -15.15
N GLU A 169 8.24 4.92 -15.92
CA GLU A 169 8.77 6.20 -16.39
C GLU A 169 9.08 7.15 -15.23
N ALA A 170 8.13 7.37 -14.32
CA ALA A 170 8.31 8.30 -13.20
C ALA A 170 9.43 7.89 -12.22
N ALA A 171 9.63 6.59 -12.03
CA ALA A 171 10.72 6.04 -11.22
C ALA A 171 12.07 5.97 -11.97
N GLY A 172 12.06 6.17 -13.30
CA GLY A 172 13.21 5.91 -14.16
C GLY A 172 13.69 4.45 -14.04
N ALA A 173 12.76 3.50 -14.03
CA ALA A 173 13.06 2.08 -13.84
C ALA A 173 13.88 1.53 -15.02
N GLY A 174 14.88 0.69 -14.72
CA GLY A 174 15.76 0.11 -15.73
C GLY A 174 16.36 -1.23 -15.33
N PRO A 175 17.01 -1.94 -16.27
CA PRO A 175 17.50 -3.31 -16.03
C PRO A 175 18.68 -3.41 -15.05
N ALA A 176 19.27 -2.27 -14.67
CA ALA A 176 20.32 -2.22 -13.64
C ALA A 176 19.74 -2.22 -12.22
N ASP A 177 18.42 -2.09 -12.07
CA ASP A 177 17.78 -2.07 -10.76
C ASP A 177 17.77 -3.44 -10.09
N ARG A 178 17.85 -3.39 -8.76
CA ARG A 178 17.68 -4.51 -7.84
C ARG A 178 16.57 -4.11 -6.88
N THR A 179 15.36 -4.59 -7.14
CA THR A 179 14.17 -4.23 -6.35
C THR A 179 14.05 -5.14 -5.15
N LEU A 180 13.99 -4.56 -3.96
CA LEU A 180 13.67 -5.28 -2.74
C LEU A 180 12.16 -5.24 -2.50
N SER A 181 11.50 -6.39 -2.59
CA SER A 181 10.06 -6.57 -2.41
C SER A 181 9.77 -7.03 -0.97
N VAL A 182 8.95 -6.25 -0.26
CA VAL A 182 8.77 -6.36 1.20
C VAL A 182 7.30 -6.30 1.64
N LEU A 183 6.44 -5.62 0.90
CA LEU A 183 5.03 -5.49 1.28
C LEU A 183 4.25 -6.76 0.92
N PRO A 184 3.07 -6.98 1.53
CA PRO A 184 2.20 -8.09 1.16
C PRO A 184 1.79 -8.03 -0.32
N PHE A 185 1.86 -9.16 -1.02
CA PHE A 185 1.56 -9.24 -2.45
C PHE A 185 0.08 -9.06 -2.79
N ALA A 186 -0.83 -9.03 -1.81
CA ALA A 186 -2.21 -8.65 -2.04
C ALA A 186 -2.38 -7.11 -2.18
N LEU A 187 -1.42 -6.31 -1.72
CA LEU A 187 -1.45 -4.86 -1.88
C LEU A 187 -1.18 -4.50 -3.33
N LEU A 188 -2.04 -3.66 -3.91
CA LEU A 188 -1.90 -3.25 -5.30
C LEU A 188 -0.59 -2.47 -5.54
N LEU A 189 -0.19 -1.64 -4.58
CA LEU A 189 1.06 -0.90 -4.63
C LEU A 189 2.27 -1.83 -4.81
N GLU A 190 2.33 -2.92 -4.04
CA GLU A 190 3.42 -3.91 -4.17
C GLU A 190 3.37 -4.63 -5.51
N GLN A 191 2.18 -5.04 -5.96
CA GLN A 191 2.03 -5.74 -7.23
C GLN A 191 2.51 -4.90 -8.40
N LEU A 192 2.15 -3.62 -8.44
CA LEU A 192 2.58 -2.74 -9.52
C LEU A 192 4.06 -2.37 -9.36
N ALA A 193 4.43 -1.75 -8.25
CA ALA A 193 5.74 -1.12 -8.08
C ALA A 193 6.86 -2.12 -7.72
N GLY A 194 6.56 -3.11 -6.88
CA GLY A 194 7.52 -4.09 -6.38
C GLY A 194 7.71 -5.31 -7.29
N LEU A 195 6.70 -5.64 -8.12
CA LEU A 195 6.73 -6.83 -8.98
C LEU A 195 6.66 -6.51 -10.47
N TYR A 196 5.68 -5.72 -10.94
CA TYR A 196 5.45 -5.55 -12.37
C TYR A 196 6.38 -4.54 -13.04
N VAL A 197 6.63 -3.40 -12.40
CA VAL A 197 7.61 -2.41 -12.87
C VAL A 197 9.00 -3.04 -13.06
N PRO A 198 9.58 -3.78 -12.10
CA PRO A 198 10.87 -4.41 -12.31
C PRO A 198 10.87 -5.48 -13.41
N ILE A 199 9.82 -6.30 -13.53
CA ILE A 199 9.70 -7.25 -14.66
C ILE A 199 9.65 -6.52 -16.00
N LEU A 200 8.86 -5.44 -16.10
CA LEU A 200 8.77 -4.62 -17.30
C LEU A 200 10.15 -4.03 -17.65
N ALA A 201 10.82 -3.45 -16.68
CA ALA A 201 12.13 -2.80 -16.81
C ALA A 201 13.28 -3.78 -17.08
N GLY A 202 13.09 -5.07 -16.78
CA GLY A 202 14.14 -6.06 -16.94
C GLY A 202 15.13 -6.11 -15.76
N ALA A 203 14.69 -5.64 -14.59
CA ALA A 203 15.40 -5.57 -13.32
C ALA A 203 15.22 -6.85 -12.47
N SER A 204 16.13 -7.08 -11.53
CA SER A 204 15.97 -8.20 -10.59
C SER A 204 15.07 -7.83 -9.40
N ILE A 205 14.39 -8.84 -8.85
CA ILE A 205 13.54 -8.70 -7.66
C ILE A 205 14.06 -9.64 -6.58
N HIS A 206 14.33 -9.13 -5.38
CA HIS A 206 14.55 -9.95 -4.19
C HIS A 206 13.33 -9.89 -3.28
N LEU A 207 12.71 -11.04 -3.02
CA LEU A 207 11.59 -11.17 -2.10
C LEU A 207 12.13 -11.31 -0.67
N ALA A 208 12.16 -10.21 0.08
CA ALA A 208 12.66 -10.19 1.46
C ALA A 208 11.82 -11.12 2.33
N ASP A 209 12.39 -12.03 3.11
CA ASP A 209 11.67 -13.00 3.94
C ASP A 209 10.71 -12.35 4.96
N ARG A 210 11.16 -11.26 5.60
CA ARG A 210 10.43 -10.55 6.65
C ARG A 210 10.60 -9.03 6.54
N PRO A 211 9.52 -8.23 6.75
CA PRO A 211 9.62 -6.77 6.69
C PRO A 211 10.52 -6.14 7.75
N ASP A 212 10.69 -6.78 8.92
CA ASP A 212 11.52 -6.28 10.02
C ASP A 212 13.03 -6.37 9.73
N HIS A 213 13.44 -7.15 8.73
CA HIS A 213 14.82 -7.27 8.27
C HIS A 213 15.17 -6.33 7.12
N LEU A 214 14.25 -5.42 6.74
CA LEU A 214 14.39 -4.49 5.61
C LEU A 214 15.78 -3.80 5.51
N PRO A 215 16.35 -3.20 6.58
CA PRO A 215 17.65 -2.53 6.48
C PRO A 215 18.79 -3.48 6.08
N MET A 216 18.81 -4.68 6.66
CA MET A 216 19.85 -5.68 6.39
C MET A 216 19.66 -6.29 5.02
N ALA A 217 18.43 -6.64 4.66
CA ALA A 217 18.11 -7.17 3.34
C ALA A 217 18.48 -6.17 2.23
N ALA A 218 18.26 -4.86 2.43
CA ALA A 218 18.66 -3.83 1.49
C ALA A 218 20.18 -3.76 1.30
N LEU A 219 20.96 -3.92 2.37
CA LEU A 219 22.43 -3.97 2.31
C LEU A 219 22.93 -5.24 1.61
N GLU A 220 22.45 -6.41 2.04
CA GLU A 220 22.88 -7.72 1.54
C GLU A 220 22.59 -7.93 0.05
N THR A 221 21.46 -7.40 -0.41
CA THR A 221 21.03 -7.48 -1.81
C THR A 221 21.54 -6.32 -2.66
N GLY A 222 22.16 -5.31 -2.02
CA GLY A 222 22.53 -4.05 -2.65
C GLY A 222 21.34 -3.38 -3.33
N ALA A 223 20.17 -3.38 -2.69
CA ALA A 223 18.92 -2.88 -3.29
C ALA A 223 19.09 -1.47 -3.87
N THR A 224 18.50 -1.23 -5.04
CA THR A 224 18.43 0.10 -5.66
C THR A 224 17.07 0.73 -5.49
N THR A 225 16.02 -0.10 -5.44
CA THR A 225 14.64 0.33 -5.28
C THR A 225 13.91 -0.53 -4.26
N THR A 226 12.91 0.05 -3.59
CA THR A 226 11.96 -0.69 -2.74
C THR A 226 10.68 0.13 -2.55
N VAL A 227 9.65 -0.50 -2.00
CA VAL A 227 8.32 0.08 -1.82
C VAL A 227 7.92 -0.11 -0.37
N LEU A 228 7.53 0.95 0.32
CA LEU A 228 7.24 0.94 1.75
C LEU A 228 5.91 1.65 2.06
N VAL A 229 5.44 1.39 3.27
CA VAL A 229 4.47 2.25 3.96
C VAL A 229 5.22 3.14 4.96
N PRO A 230 4.64 4.29 5.39
CA PRO A 230 5.31 5.22 6.31
C PRO A 230 5.81 4.58 7.60
N GLU A 231 5.12 3.56 8.11
CA GLU A 231 5.50 2.84 9.33
C GLU A 231 6.83 2.06 9.16
N LEU A 232 7.02 1.38 8.03
CA LEU A 232 8.28 0.69 7.73
C LEU A 232 9.43 1.69 7.51
N LEU A 233 9.15 2.83 6.86
CA LEU A 233 10.11 3.91 6.73
C LEU A 233 10.56 4.43 8.11
N ALA A 234 9.61 4.71 9.01
CA ALA A 234 9.92 5.15 10.37
C ALA A 234 10.74 4.11 11.15
N GLY A 235 10.42 2.82 10.99
CA GLY A 235 11.22 1.73 11.54
C GLY A 235 12.67 1.74 11.03
N TRP A 236 12.87 1.92 9.72
CA TRP A 236 14.19 1.99 9.12
C TRP A 236 14.98 3.21 9.59
N VAL A 237 14.35 4.40 9.64
CA VAL A 237 14.96 5.62 10.17
C VAL A 237 15.42 5.44 11.62
N ARG A 238 14.56 4.87 12.49
CA ARG A 238 14.93 4.56 13.88
C ARG A 238 16.12 3.61 13.96
N PHE A 239 16.13 2.55 13.15
CA PHE A 239 17.24 1.60 13.10
C PHE A 239 18.56 2.28 12.72
N LEU A 240 18.57 3.11 11.68
CA LEU A 240 19.78 3.81 11.24
C LEU A 240 20.29 4.81 12.28
N LYS A 241 19.39 5.54 12.94
CA LYS A 241 19.74 6.45 14.05
C LYS A 241 20.35 5.68 15.23
N ALA A 242 19.71 4.58 15.65
CA ALA A 242 20.17 3.77 16.78
C ALA A 242 21.51 3.09 16.51
N SER A 243 21.75 2.66 15.27
CA SER A 243 23.00 2.02 14.84
C SER A 243 24.08 3.02 14.37
N ASN A 244 23.81 4.32 14.44
CA ASN A 244 24.67 5.38 13.90
C ASN A 244 25.16 5.09 12.47
N SER A 245 24.27 4.55 11.64
CA SER A 245 24.57 4.07 10.29
C SER A 245 23.86 4.92 9.23
N ARG A 246 24.27 4.75 7.97
CA ARG A 246 23.62 5.34 6.79
C ARG A 246 22.94 4.25 5.97
N ALA A 247 21.96 4.64 5.18
CA ALA A 247 21.34 3.75 4.20
C ALA A 247 22.37 3.33 3.11
N PRO A 248 22.19 2.17 2.47
CA PRO A 248 23.04 1.76 1.35
C PRO A 248 23.07 2.83 0.24
N GLU A 249 24.26 3.20 -0.23
CA GLU A 249 24.44 4.16 -1.34
C GLU A 249 23.86 3.68 -2.68
N THR A 250 23.59 2.38 -2.80
CA THR A 250 22.95 1.80 -3.97
C THR A 250 21.49 2.24 -4.14
N LEU A 251 20.83 2.63 -3.04
CA LEU A 251 19.44 3.07 -3.08
C LEU A 251 19.32 4.37 -3.86
N ARG A 252 18.44 4.34 -4.87
CA ARG A 252 18.12 5.52 -5.68
C ARG A 252 16.63 5.89 -5.63
N PHE A 253 15.76 4.96 -5.26
CA PHE A 253 14.32 5.20 -5.25
C PHE A 253 13.58 4.33 -4.22
N VAL A 254 13.14 4.93 -3.11
CA VAL A 254 12.28 4.27 -2.11
C VAL A 254 10.88 4.86 -2.19
N ALA A 255 9.97 4.16 -2.87
CA ALA A 255 8.58 4.59 -2.99
C ALA A 255 7.88 4.44 -1.63
N VAL A 256 7.17 5.48 -1.18
CA VAL A 256 6.41 5.40 0.08
C VAL A 256 4.98 5.87 -0.16
N GLY A 257 4.01 5.05 0.19
CA GLY A 257 2.60 5.36 -0.05
C GLY A 257 1.65 4.57 0.85
N GLY A 258 0.35 4.70 0.56
CA GLY A 258 -0.73 4.08 1.34
C GLY A 258 -1.16 4.89 2.58
N ALA A 259 -0.35 5.85 3.02
CA ALA A 259 -0.69 6.88 4.00
C ALA A 259 0.28 8.07 3.84
N THR A 260 -0.08 9.21 4.43
CA THR A 260 0.75 10.42 4.45
C THR A 260 2.09 10.16 5.14
N VAL A 261 3.18 10.65 4.54
CA VAL A 261 4.51 10.69 5.18
C VAL A 261 4.66 12.03 5.90
N PRO A 262 4.91 12.05 7.22
CA PRO A 262 5.21 13.30 7.92
C PRO A 262 6.44 13.98 7.29
N PRO A 263 6.41 15.30 7.03
CA PRO A 263 7.55 16.02 6.43
C PRO A 263 8.87 15.79 7.18
N ALA A 264 8.84 15.85 8.51
CA ALA A 264 10.00 15.56 9.35
C ALA A 264 10.57 14.14 9.15
N LEU A 265 9.72 13.13 8.92
CA LEU A 265 10.18 11.77 8.65
C LEU A 265 10.87 11.68 7.28
N ALA A 266 10.34 12.38 6.26
CA ALA A 266 10.97 12.44 4.95
C ALA A 266 12.35 13.12 5.02
N ASP A 267 12.44 14.25 5.73
CA ASP A 267 13.69 14.98 5.93
C ASP A 267 14.74 14.16 6.70
N GLU A 268 14.33 13.49 7.77
CA GLU A 268 15.21 12.56 8.52
C GLU A 268 15.70 11.41 7.64
N ALA A 269 14.82 10.82 6.83
CA ALA A 269 15.17 9.74 5.92
C ALA A 269 16.20 10.21 4.87
N TRP A 270 16.02 11.40 4.28
CA TRP A 270 16.97 11.97 3.34
C TRP A 270 18.33 12.26 3.99
N ALA A 271 18.36 12.78 5.21
CA ALA A 271 19.60 13.02 5.95
C ALA A 271 20.37 11.72 6.26
N LEU A 272 19.67 10.58 6.36
CA LEU A 272 20.25 9.25 6.55
C LEU A 272 20.59 8.54 5.24
N GLY A 273 20.31 9.15 4.09
CA GLY A 273 20.61 8.61 2.77
C GLY A 273 19.51 7.74 2.16
N ILE A 274 18.32 7.65 2.76
CA ILE A 274 17.19 6.93 2.16
C ILE A 274 16.52 7.89 1.15
N PRO A 275 16.52 7.62 -0.16
CA PRO A 275 15.86 8.46 -1.14
C PRO A 275 14.35 8.22 -1.12
N VAL A 276 13.64 8.79 -0.16
CA VAL A 276 12.17 8.65 -0.03
C VAL A 276 11.46 9.41 -1.14
N HIS A 277 10.59 8.71 -1.86
CA HIS A 277 9.71 9.23 -2.90
C HIS A 277 8.26 8.99 -2.49
N GLU A 278 7.70 9.95 -1.74
CA GLU A 278 6.28 9.89 -1.35
C GLU A 278 5.38 9.97 -2.59
N GLY A 279 4.37 9.10 -2.63
CA GLY A 279 3.36 9.08 -3.68
C GLY A 279 1.95 8.97 -3.13
N TYR A 280 1.01 9.47 -3.91
CA TYR A 280 -0.42 9.42 -3.63
C TYR A 280 -1.13 8.52 -4.64
N GLY A 281 -2.10 7.79 -4.14
CA GLY A 281 -3.13 7.20 -4.96
C GLY A 281 -4.01 6.25 -4.16
N LEU A 282 -4.82 5.52 -4.90
CA LEU A 282 -5.93 4.73 -4.41
C LEU A 282 -6.22 3.60 -5.40
N SER A 283 -6.87 2.54 -4.93
CA SER A 283 -7.17 1.39 -5.79
C SER A 283 -8.01 1.76 -6.99
N GLU A 284 -8.93 2.71 -6.83
CA GLU A 284 -9.85 3.22 -7.85
C GLU A 284 -9.15 3.93 -9.02
N CYS A 285 -7.88 4.31 -8.85
CA CYS A 285 -7.04 4.89 -9.90
C CYS A 285 -5.80 4.02 -10.18
N CYS A 286 -5.91 2.70 -9.95
CA CYS A 286 -4.84 1.73 -10.15
C CYS A 286 -3.55 2.07 -9.40
N SER A 287 -3.67 2.26 -8.08
CA SER A 287 -2.61 2.46 -7.09
C SER A 287 -2.00 3.85 -7.00
N VAL A 288 -1.29 4.33 -8.03
CA VAL A 288 -0.50 5.57 -7.94
C VAL A 288 -1.05 6.58 -8.93
N VAL A 289 -1.34 7.78 -8.44
CA VAL A 289 -1.83 8.93 -9.20
C VAL A 289 -0.73 9.97 -9.36
N ALA A 290 0.02 10.23 -8.28
CA ALA A 290 1.13 11.18 -8.27
C ALA A 290 2.31 10.60 -7.45
N VAL A 291 3.53 10.97 -7.83
CA VAL A 291 4.74 10.58 -7.07
C VAL A 291 5.81 11.65 -7.14
N ASN A 292 6.53 11.84 -6.04
CA ASN A 292 7.78 12.60 -6.06
C ASN A 292 8.81 11.89 -6.93
N ARG A 293 9.39 12.60 -7.90
CA ARG A 293 10.35 12.02 -8.85
C ARG A 293 11.80 12.26 -8.41
N PRO A 294 12.79 11.49 -8.91
CA PRO A 294 14.21 11.80 -8.73
C PRO A 294 14.50 13.26 -9.09
N GLY A 295 15.12 14.00 -8.16
CA GLY A 295 15.46 15.42 -8.33
C GLY A 295 14.34 16.43 -8.06
N GLU A 296 13.10 15.99 -7.84
CA GLU A 296 11.94 16.89 -7.67
C GLU A 296 11.25 16.79 -6.29
N ARG A 297 11.80 15.98 -5.39
CA ARG A 297 11.22 15.68 -4.07
C ARG A 297 11.09 16.92 -3.19
N VAL A 298 9.91 17.13 -2.62
CA VAL A 298 9.67 18.14 -1.56
C VAL A 298 8.78 17.54 -0.49
N ALA A 299 9.20 17.70 0.77
CA ALA A 299 8.53 17.13 1.92
C ALA A 299 7.12 17.73 2.05
N GLY A 300 6.12 16.89 2.35
CA GLY A 300 4.71 17.30 2.40
C GLY A 300 4.04 17.47 1.03
N THR A 301 4.73 17.17 -0.08
CA THR A 301 4.10 17.00 -1.39
C THR A 301 4.13 15.53 -1.78
N VAL A 302 3.19 15.10 -2.62
CA VAL A 302 3.16 13.74 -3.21
C VAL A 302 3.68 13.73 -4.65
N GLY A 303 4.36 14.82 -5.04
CA GLY A 303 4.91 15.04 -6.38
C GLY A 303 3.87 15.30 -7.45
N ARG A 304 4.23 15.03 -8.70
CA ARG A 304 3.41 15.37 -9.88
C ARG A 304 2.55 14.19 -10.31
N PRO A 305 1.38 14.44 -10.93
CA PRO A 305 0.60 13.38 -11.57
C PRO A 305 1.46 12.50 -12.50
N LEU A 306 1.15 11.21 -12.54
CA LEU A 306 1.81 10.28 -13.44
C LEU A 306 1.52 10.64 -14.91
N PRO A 307 2.46 10.34 -15.83
CA PRO A 307 2.23 10.50 -17.27
C PRO A 307 0.91 9.88 -17.72
N GLY A 308 0.16 10.61 -18.56
CA GLY A 308 -1.14 10.17 -19.08
C GLY A 308 -2.34 10.39 -18.15
N LEU A 309 -2.14 10.87 -16.91
CA LEU A 309 -3.23 11.25 -16.01
C LEU A 309 -3.49 12.75 -16.03
N SER A 310 -4.76 13.13 -15.98
CA SER A 310 -5.21 14.49 -15.70
C SER A 310 -5.79 14.53 -14.30
N VAL A 311 -5.21 15.39 -13.46
CA VAL A 311 -5.62 15.60 -12.07
C VAL A 311 -6.06 17.06 -11.94
N THR A 312 -7.31 17.26 -11.56
CA THR A 312 -7.93 18.57 -11.36
C THR A 312 -8.46 18.70 -9.93
N LEU A 313 -8.83 19.91 -9.55
CA LEU A 313 -9.43 20.20 -8.24
C LEU A 313 -10.84 20.73 -8.45
N ASP A 314 -11.86 19.99 -8.02
CA ASP A 314 -13.26 20.41 -8.05
C ASP A 314 -13.69 20.80 -6.63
N ALA A 315 -13.89 22.09 -6.38
CA ALA A 315 -14.11 22.62 -5.03
C ALA A 315 -13.06 22.13 -3.99
N GLY A 316 -11.82 21.91 -4.45
CA GLY A 316 -10.72 21.38 -3.64
C GLY A 316 -10.63 19.85 -3.58
N GLU A 317 -11.63 19.11 -4.06
CA GLU A 317 -11.57 17.65 -4.21
C GLU A 317 -10.66 17.27 -5.38
N ILE A 318 -9.77 16.31 -5.16
CA ILE A 318 -8.90 15.73 -6.18
C ILE A 318 -9.78 14.90 -7.12
N VAL A 319 -9.82 15.27 -8.39
CA VAL A 319 -10.53 14.55 -9.44
C VAL A 319 -9.52 14.02 -10.45
N VAL A 320 -9.52 12.70 -10.63
CA VAL A 320 -8.59 12.00 -11.50
C VAL A 320 -9.32 11.53 -12.75
N SER A 321 -8.71 11.75 -13.92
CA SER A 321 -9.18 11.19 -15.19
C SER A 321 -8.00 10.65 -15.97
N GLY A 322 -8.23 9.55 -16.70
CA GLY A 322 -7.18 8.89 -17.47
C GLY A 322 -7.32 7.37 -17.47
N PRO A 323 -6.38 6.68 -18.15
CA PRO A 323 -6.48 5.24 -18.41
C PRO A 323 -6.35 4.38 -17.14
N THR A 324 -5.88 4.93 -16.02
CA THR A 324 -5.74 4.17 -14.76
C THR A 324 -7.01 4.15 -13.92
N VAL A 325 -8.03 4.97 -14.25
CA VAL A 325 -9.32 4.95 -13.54
C VAL A 325 -9.96 3.56 -13.70
N MET A 326 -10.40 2.99 -12.59
CA MET A 326 -11.04 1.68 -12.52
C MET A 326 -12.22 1.56 -13.49
N GLN A 327 -12.59 0.33 -13.85
CA GLN A 327 -13.81 0.12 -14.63
C GLN A 327 -15.07 0.47 -13.82
N GLY A 328 -15.02 0.19 -12.51
CA GLY A 328 -16.07 0.43 -11.53
C GLY A 328 -15.83 -0.43 -10.29
N TYR A 329 -16.67 -0.28 -9.28
CA TYR A 329 -16.75 -1.28 -8.22
C TYR A 329 -17.49 -2.52 -8.70
N LEU A 330 -17.12 -3.69 -8.18
CA LEU A 330 -17.85 -4.93 -8.39
C LEU A 330 -19.30 -4.74 -7.92
N ASN A 331 -20.25 -5.16 -8.76
CA ASN A 331 -21.70 -4.98 -8.55
C ASN A 331 -22.14 -3.50 -8.44
N GLY A 332 -21.27 -2.55 -8.81
CA GLY A 332 -21.55 -1.11 -8.83
C GLY A 332 -21.70 -0.56 -10.25
N ALA A 333 -21.93 0.76 -10.33
CA ALA A 333 -21.89 1.47 -11.59
C ALA A 333 -20.45 1.59 -12.12
N SER A 334 -20.31 1.73 -13.43
CA SER A 334 -19.03 2.07 -14.05
C SER A 334 -18.55 3.45 -13.58
N ALA A 335 -17.24 3.62 -13.43
CA ALA A 335 -16.63 4.90 -13.07
C ALA A 335 -16.62 5.91 -14.23
N GLY A 336 -16.81 5.48 -15.49
CA GLY A 336 -16.90 6.40 -16.63
C GLY A 336 -15.62 7.18 -16.96
N GLY A 337 -14.45 6.75 -16.46
CA GLY A 337 -13.14 7.34 -16.78
C GLY A 337 -12.78 8.61 -16.02
N ILE A 338 -13.64 9.07 -15.11
CA ILE A 338 -13.39 10.19 -14.19
C ILE A 338 -13.72 9.73 -12.78
N TRP A 339 -12.86 10.04 -11.81
CA TRP A 339 -13.01 9.61 -10.44
C TRP A 339 -12.85 10.77 -9.46
N HIS A 340 -13.91 11.03 -8.69
CA HIS A 340 -13.89 11.93 -7.53
C HIS A 340 -13.39 11.13 -6.32
N THR A 341 -12.20 11.45 -5.81
CA THR A 341 -11.49 10.59 -4.86
C THR A 341 -12.06 10.65 -3.44
N GLY A 342 -12.80 11.71 -3.11
CA GLY A 342 -13.15 12.08 -1.75
C GLY A 342 -12.00 12.71 -0.95
N ASP A 343 -10.84 12.94 -1.59
CA ASP A 343 -9.66 13.50 -0.96
C ASP A 343 -9.51 14.96 -1.39
N LEU A 344 -9.20 15.84 -0.44
CA LEU A 344 -8.95 17.25 -0.68
C LEU A 344 -7.48 17.47 -1.00
N GLY A 345 -7.19 18.40 -1.91
CA GLY A 345 -5.83 18.70 -2.33
C GLY A 345 -5.64 20.12 -2.82
N ARG A 346 -4.38 20.46 -3.05
CA ARG A 346 -3.95 21.67 -3.75
C ARG A 346 -2.69 21.40 -4.57
N PHE A 347 -2.45 22.20 -5.58
CA PHE A 347 -1.13 22.24 -6.23
C PHE A 347 -0.26 23.32 -5.59
N ASP A 348 1.04 23.07 -5.49
CA ASP A 348 2.01 24.11 -5.21
C ASP A 348 2.39 24.90 -6.48
N GLU A 349 3.23 25.93 -6.32
CA GLU A 349 3.68 26.78 -7.44
C GLU A 349 4.45 26.01 -8.52
N ALA A 350 5.04 24.87 -8.17
CA ALA A 350 5.77 24.00 -9.10
C ALA A 350 4.87 22.89 -9.71
N GLY A 351 3.56 22.92 -9.46
CA GLY A 351 2.60 21.95 -9.97
C GLY A 351 2.67 20.57 -9.29
N ARG A 352 3.26 20.48 -8.09
CA ARG A 352 3.22 19.26 -7.27
C ARG A 352 1.94 19.24 -6.46
N LEU A 353 1.33 18.07 -6.36
CA LEU A 353 0.13 17.84 -5.58
C LEU A 353 0.48 17.76 -4.10
N VAL A 354 -0.36 18.39 -3.27
CA VAL A 354 -0.38 18.28 -1.81
C VAL A 354 -1.74 17.71 -1.43
N VAL A 355 -1.75 16.58 -0.72
CA VAL A 355 -2.96 15.95 -0.21
C VAL A 355 -3.24 16.51 1.18
N LEU A 356 -4.43 17.04 1.38
CA LEU A 356 -4.81 17.73 2.63
C LEU A 356 -5.53 16.78 3.61
N GLY A 357 -6.37 15.87 3.11
CA GLY A 357 -7.14 14.93 3.93
C GLY A 357 -8.44 14.51 3.26
N ARG A 358 -9.31 13.79 3.96
CA ARG A 358 -10.62 13.38 3.40
C ARG A 358 -11.66 14.49 3.56
N LYS A 359 -12.50 14.69 2.53
CA LYS A 359 -13.62 15.65 2.61
C LYS A 359 -14.63 15.28 3.70
N ASP A 360 -14.86 13.98 3.89
CA ASP A 360 -15.81 13.45 4.88
C ASP A 360 -15.29 13.53 6.33
N ASP A 361 -13.99 13.74 6.52
CA ASP A 361 -13.33 13.83 7.83
C ASP A 361 -12.99 15.28 8.24
N LEU A 362 -13.33 16.28 7.41
CA LEU A 362 -13.03 17.69 7.67
C LEU A 362 -13.70 18.17 8.96
N ILE A 363 -12.90 18.67 9.91
CA ILE A 363 -13.40 19.29 11.13
C ILE A 363 -13.50 20.80 10.91
N VAL A 364 -14.68 21.35 11.15
CA VAL A 364 -14.91 22.80 11.12
C VAL A 364 -15.13 23.27 12.56
N THR A 365 -14.22 24.11 13.06
CA THR A 365 -14.34 24.70 14.40
C THR A 365 -15.52 25.66 14.47
N SER A 366 -15.96 26.01 15.68
CA SER A 366 -16.98 27.04 15.91
C SER A 366 -16.63 28.42 15.32
N THR A 367 -15.35 28.68 15.06
CA THR A 367 -14.86 29.91 14.41
C THR A 367 -14.77 29.82 12.88
N GLY A 368 -15.24 28.71 12.29
CA GLY A 368 -15.25 28.49 10.85
C GLY A 368 -13.88 28.10 10.26
N ARG A 369 -12.91 27.71 11.10
CA ARG A 369 -11.60 27.21 10.64
C ARG A 369 -11.67 25.73 10.31
N ASN A 370 -11.15 25.39 9.13
CA ASN A 370 -11.02 24.03 8.63
C ASN A 370 -9.77 23.36 9.20
N ILE A 371 -9.94 22.17 9.75
CA ILE A 371 -8.88 21.31 10.27
C ILE A 371 -9.00 19.98 9.55
N HIS A 372 -7.93 19.60 8.86
CA HIS A 372 -7.78 18.26 8.30
C HIS A 372 -7.13 17.38 9.36
N PRO A 373 -7.83 16.35 9.90
CA PRO A 373 -7.25 15.45 10.90
C PRO A 373 -5.92 14.84 10.46
N GLU A 374 -5.79 14.53 9.17
CA GLU A 374 -4.61 13.92 8.55
C GLU A 374 -3.35 14.81 8.61
N TRP A 375 -3.49 16.10 8.93
CA TRP A 375 -2.35 16.97 9.21
C TRP A 375 -1.82 16.76 10.64
N VAL A 376 -2.71 16.57 11.61
CA VAL A 376 -2.36 16.62 13.04
C VAL A 376 -2.14 15.22 13.61
N GLU A 377 -2.93 14.24 13.19
CA GLU A 377 -2.85 12.84 13.67
C GLU A 377 -1.45 12.21 13.46
N PRO A 378 -0.76 12.40 12.31
CA PRO A 378 0.58 11.84 12.14
C PRO A 378 1.64 12.46 13.06
N LEU A 379 1.49 13.74 13.41
CA LEU A 379 2.40 14.43 14.34
C LEU A 379 2.24 13.87 15.75
N LEU A 380 1.01 13.62 16.19
CA LEU A 380 0.73 12.95 17.46
C LEU A 380 1.30 11.52 17.47
N LYS A 381 1.13 10.79 16.36
CA LYS A 381 1.63 9.41 16.21
C LYS A 381 3.17 9.33 16.12
N ALA A 382 3.88 10.45 15.98
CA ALA A 382 5.34 10.46 16.01
C ALA A 382 5.89 10.09 17.40
N ASP A 383 5.11 10.25 18.46
CA ASP A 383 5.50 9.82 19.80
C ASP A 383 5.32 8.30 19.97
N PRO A 384 6.37 7.55 20.35
CA PRO A 384 6.29 6.09 20.48
C PRO A 384 5.32 5.61 21.57
N ARG A 385 4.92 6.50 22.49
CA ARG A 385 3.92 6.20 23.51
C ARG A 385 2.51 6.12 22.94
N ILE A 386 2.24 6.67 21.76
CA ILE A 386 0.90 6.71 21.15
C ILE A 386 0.80 5.63 20.06
N ALA A 387 0.02 4.57 20.33
CA ALA A 387 -0.20 3.50 19.35
C ALA A 387 -1.20 3.89 18.26
N ARG A 388 -2.30 4.55 18.65
CA ARG A 388 -3.33 5.05 17.73
C ARG A 388 -3.80 6.41 18.19
N THR A 389 -4.23 7.24 17.25
CA THR A 389 -4.82 8.53 17.56
C THR A 389 -5.87 8.91 16.53
N ALA A 390 -6.83 9.73 16.95
CA ALA A 390 -7.81 10.36 16.08
C ALA A 390 -8.07 11.78 16.57
N LEU A 391 -8.19 12.72 15.63
CA LEU A 391 -8.81 14.01 15.92
C LEU A 391 -10.32 13.89 15.72
N VAL A 392 -11.08 14.39 16.69
CA VAL A 392 -12.53 14.53 16.60
C VAL A 392 -12.95 15.99 16.86
N PRO A 393 -14.14 16.40 16.38
CA PRO A 393 -14.64 17.74 16.65
C PRO A 393 -14.69 18.05 18.16
N GLY A 394 -14.20 19.23 18.51
CA GLY A 394 -14.47 19.90 19.78
C GLY A 394 -15.05 21.30 19.50
N ASP A 395 -15.04 22.19 20.49
CA ASP A 395 -15.62 23.53 20.33
C ASP A 395 -14.72 24.46 19.49
N SER A 396 -13.80 25.17 20.13
CA SER A 396 -12.82 26.05 19.48
C SER A 396 -11.58 25.31 18.96
N HIS A 397 -11.28 24.16 19.57
CA HIS A 397 -10.15 23.30 19.26
C HIS A 397 -10.61 21.84 19.14
N PRO A 398 -9.93 21.02 18.33
CA PRO A 398 -10.23 19.59 18.23
C PRO A 398 -9.88 18.85 19.52
N ILE A 399 -10.46 17.67 19.70
CA ILE A 399 -10.10 16.74 20.77
C ILE A 399 -9.20 15.66 20.16
N ALA A 400 -8.02 15.45 20.74
CA ALA A 400 -7.16 14.33 20.40
C ALA A 400 -7.55 13.11 21.23
N VAL A 401 -8.02 12.06 20.57
CA VAL A 401 -8.21 10.75 21.19
C VAL A 401 -6.93 9.95 21.01
N VAL A 402 -6.38 9.39 22.08
CA VAL A 402 -5.13 8.63 22.06
C VAL A 402 -5.32 7.25 22.66
N VAL A 403 -4.77 6.24 22.00
CA VAL A 403 -4.63 4.88 22.52
C VAL A 403 -3.15 4.65 22.84
N PRO A 404 -2.79 4.40 24.10
CA PRO A 404 -1.41 4.14 24.50
C PRO A 404 -0.80 2.92 23.80
N SER A 405 0.51 2.97 23.59
CA SER A 405 1.30 1.79 23.24
C SER A 405 1.38 0.81 24.42
N PRO A 406 1.53 -0.50 24.16
CA PRO A 406 1.75 -1.48 25.22
C PRO A 406 2.97 -1.14 26.08
N GLY A 407 2.82 -1.21 27.40
CA GLY A 407 3.90 -0.99 28.38
C GLY A 407 4.10 0.46 28.81
N VAL A 408 3.31 1.42 28.28
CA VAL A 408 3.34 2.83 28.71
C VAL A 408 2.03 3.29 29.34
N GLU A 409 1.12 2.38 29.64
CA GLU A 409 -0.21 2.66 30.21
C GLU A 409 -0.09 3.37 31.56
N ALA A 410 0.86 2.96 32.39
CA ALA A 410 1.12 3.60 33.68
C ALA A 410 1.53 5.08 33.54
N TRP A 411 2.25 5.43 32.47
CA TRP A 411 2.62 6.82 32.20
C TRP A 411 1.37 7.65 31.87
N PHE A 412 0.49 7.16 30.99
CA PHE A 412 -0.76 7.87 30.67
C PHE A 412 -1.73 7.94 31.86
N ALA A 413 -1.78 6.91 32.70
CA ALA A 413 -2.63 6.91 33.89
C ALA A 413 -2.13 7.90 34.96
N ALA A 414 -0.82 8.13 35.05
CA ALA A 414 -0.22 9.10 35.95
C ALA A 414 -0.22 10.53 35.38
N ALA A 415 -0.28 10.67 34.05
CA ALA A 415 -0.31 11.97 33.39
C ALA A 415 -1.66 12.66 33.60
N GLY A 416 -1.65 13.80 34.28
CA GLY A 416 -2.82 14.69 34.37
C GLY A 416 -3.12 15.37 33.02
N GLU A 417 -4.30 15.98 32.93
CA GLU A 417 -4.78 16.64 31.71
C GLU A 417 -3.79 17.66 31.14
N ALA A 418 -3.15 18.48 32.00
CA ALA A 418 -2.14 19.44 31.58
C ALA A 418 -0.92 18.78 30.92
N ALA A 419 -0.39 17.69 31.49
CA ALA A 419 0.77 17.00 30.93
C ALA A 419 0.48 16.32 29.58
N LEU A 420 -0.74 15.81 29.41
CA LEU A 420 -1.20 15.25 28.14
C LEU A 420 -1.35 16.36 27.07
N LEU A 421 -1.89 17.50 27.47
CA LEU A 421 -2.05 18.65 26.57
C LEU A 421 -0.69 19.24 26.17
N ASP A 422 0.24 19.38 27.12
CA ASP A 422 1.62 19.81 26.87
C ASP A 422 2.32 18.88 25.88
N LEU A 423 2.16 17.57 26.04
CA LEU A 423 2.67 16.60 25.07
C LEU A 423 2.06 16.82 23.68
N ALA A 424 0.74 16.92 23.58
CA ALA A 424 0.07 17.14 22.31
C ALA A 424 0.50 18.45 21.65
N HIS A 425 0.65 19.54 22.42
CA HIS A 425 1.11 20.83 21.92
C HIS A 425 2.57 20.81 21.50
N ALA A 426 3.44 20.11 22.23
CA ALA A 426 4.83 19.93 21.82
C ALA A 426 4.93 19.18 20.48
N LEU A 427 4.14 18.12 20.30
CA LEU A 427 4.09 17.34 19.06
C LEU A 427 3.47 18.12 17.89
N THR A 428 2.56 19.06 18.18
CA THR A 428 1.81 19.84 17.18
C THR A 428 2.24 21.32 17.14
N ALA A 429 3.46 21.62 17.60
CA ALA A 429 3.96 22.98 17.71
C ALA A 429 4.03 23.71 16.35
N GLU A 430 4.23 22.97 15.26
CA GLU A 430 4.25 23.52 13.90
C GLU A 430 2.85 23.76 13.31
N CYS A 431 1.81 23.23 13.94
CA CYS A 431 0.43 23.52 13.56
C CYS A 431 0.02 24.93 14.01
N PRO A 432 -0.85 25.61 13.26
CA PRO A 432 -1.58 26.78 13.73
C PRO A 432 -2.34 26.47 15.01
N ASP A 433 -2.47 27.46 15.89
CA ASP A 433 -3.09 27.29 17.21
C ASP A 433 -4.48 26.65 17.15
N TYR A 434 -5.30 27.03 16.17
CA TYR A 434 -6.67 26.49 16.01
C TYR A 434 -6.71 24.99 15.70
N ALA A 435 -5.63 24.43 15.13
CA ALA A 435 -5.54 23.01 14.78
C ALA A 435 -4.93 22.17 15.91
N ARG A 436 -4.30 22.80 16.91
CA ARG A 436 -3.74 22.09 18.06
C ARG A 436 -4.86 21.55 18.95
N PRO A 437 -4.73 20.32 19.49
CA PRO A 437 -5.74 19.77 20.38
C PRO A 437 -5.99 20.68 21.58
N GLY A 438 -7.26 20.94 21.89
CA GLY A 438 -7.65 21.66 23.11
C GLY A 438 -7.84 20.74 24.30
N ARG A 439 -7.94 19.44 24.03
CA ARG A 439 -8.11 18.38 25.02
C ARG A 439 -7.56 17.07 24.49
N VAL A 440 -7.05 16.23 25.38
CA VAL A 440 -6.62 14.87 25.09
C VAL A 440 -7.48 13.89 25.87
N VAL A 441 -8.05 12.89 25.19
CA VAL A 441 -8.78 11.79 25.82
C VAL A 441 -8.02 10.49 25.58
N VAL A 442 -7.61 9.84 26.68
CA VAL A 442 -6.95 8.54 26.63
C VAL A 442 -8.01 7.45 26.65
N ILE A 443 -7.97 6.53 25.68
CA ILE A 443 -8.81 5.34 25.63
C ILE A 443 -7.93 4.11 25.77
N ASP A 444 -8.34 3.18 26.63
CA ASP A 444 -7.68 1.88 26.77
C ASP A 444 -7.75 1.07 25.45
N ALA A 445 -6.69 0.32 25.15
CA ALA A 445 -6.60 -0.44 23.90
C ALA A 445 -7.70 -1.51 23.77
N GLY A 446 -8.07 -2.17 24.88
CA GLY A 446 -9.16 -3.13 24.93
C GLY A 446 -10.52 -2.47 24.71
N GLN A 447 -10.75 -1.31 25.30
CA GLN A 447 -11.96 -0.51 25.06
C GLN A 447 -12.07 -0.06 23.60
N ALA A 448 -10.97 0.44 23.02
CA ALA A 448 -10.94 0.87 21.62
C ALA A 448 -11.24 -0.30 20.66
N ALA A 449 -10.71 -1.49 20.96
CA ALA A 449 -11.01 -2.71 20.20
C ALA A 449 -12.47 -3.14 20.35
N ALA A 450 -12.98 -3.22 21.58
CA ALA A 450 -14.35 -3.65 21.86
C ALA A 450 -15.41 -2.75 21.21
N ALA A 451 -15.18 -1.44 21.21
CA ALA A 451 -16.05 -0.48 20.55
C ALA A 451 -15.76 -0.32 19.04
N SER A 452 -14.80 -1.09 18.48
CA SER A 452 -14.38 -1.02 17.08
C SER A 452 -14.09 0.41 16.63
N LEU A 453 -13.33 1.16 17.43
CA LEU A 453 -13.07 2.59 17.21
C LEU A 453 -12.08 2.85 16.07
N PHE A 454 -11.24 1.87 15.76
CA PHE A 454 -10.28 1.91 14.66
C PHE A 454 -10.50 0.69 13.76
N THR A 455 -10.16 0.82 12.48
CA THR A 455 -10.09 -0.32 11.57
C THR A 455 -8.87 -1.21 11.91
N PRO A 456 -8.78 -2.46 11.40
CA PRO A 456 -7.62 -3.33 11.65
C PRO A 456 -6.27 -2.70 11.25
N ASP A 457 -6.25 -1.93 10.16
CA ASP A 457 -5.11 -1.12 9.69
C ASP A 457 -4.87 0.17 10.50
N GLY A 458 -5.65 0.39 11.57
CA GLY A 458 -5.47 1.49 12.51
C GLY A 458 -6.07 2.82 12.08
N ARG A 459 -6.86 2.86 11.00
CA ARG A 459 -7.55 4.08 10.56
C ARG A 459 -8.69 4.44 11.54
N PRO A 460 -8.81 5.71 11.95
CA PRO A 460 -9.91 6.15 12.81
C PRO A 460 -11.29 5.92 12.19
N ARG A 461 -12.23 5.34 12.96
CA ARG A 461 -13.67 5.42 12.66
C ARG A 461 -14.26 6.64 13.36
N ARG A 462 -13.94 7.84 12.87
CA ARG A 462 -14.22 9.13 13.57
C ARG A 462 -15.65 9.29 14.04
N ARG A 463 -16.65 8.85 13.28
CA ARG A 463 -18.06 8.88 13.73
C ARG A 463 -18.30 8.00 14.97
N ALA A 464 -17.72 6.79 14.99
CA ALA A 464 -17.81 5.90 16.15
C ALA A 464 -17.03 6.45 17.36
N ILE A 465 -15.85 7.02 17.13
CA ILE A 465 -15.04 7.67 18.17
C ILE A 465 -15.79 8.86 18.75
N THR A 466 -16.31 9.75 17.91
CA THR A 466 -17.08 10.93 18.35
C THR A 466 -18.29 10.51 19.18
N ALA A 467 -19.05 9.50 18.73
CA ALA A 467 -20.18 8.98 19.48
C ALA A 467 -19.77 8.28 20.79
N HIS A 468 -18.60 7.64 20.84
CA HIS A 468 -18.06 7.06 22.05
C HIS A 468 -17.68 8.15 23.06
N ILE A 469 -16.92 9.16 22.64
CA ILE A 469 -16.52 10.30 23.46
C ILE A 469 -17.75 11.03 24.00
N ALA A 470 -18.75 11.32 23.16
CA ALA A 470 -19.97 12.01 23.60
C ALA A 470 -20.76 11.27 24.69
N ARG A 471 -20.62 9.94 24.81
CA ARG A 471 -21.23 9.15 25.90
C ARG A 471 -20.38 9.08 27.16
N SER A 472 -19.08 9.32 27.03
CA SER A 472 -18.10 9.26 28.12
C SER A 472 -17.80 10.63 28.74
N LEU A 473 -18.24 11.71 28.09
CA LEU A 473 -18.19 13.06 28.63
C LEU A 473 -19.42 13.31 29.53
N PRO A 474 -19.23 13.81 30.75
CA PRO A 474 -20.32 14.11 31.69
C PRO A 474 -21.22 15.25 31.25
#